data_AF-A0A074YNW0-F1
#
_entry.id   AF-A0A074YNW0-F1
#
_cell.length_a   1.000
_cell.length_b   1.000
_cell.length_c   1.000
_cell.angle_alpha   90.00
_cell.angle_beta   90.00
_cell.angle_gamma   90.00
#
_symmetry.space_group_name_H-M   'P 1'
#
loop_
_entity.id
_entity.type
_entity.pdbx_description
1 polymer ?
#
loop_
_entity_poly.entity_id
_entity_poly.type
_entity_poly.pdbx_seq_one_letter_code
_entity_poly.pdbx_strand_id
1 'polypeptide(L)'
;MPEPVERRKSRIRKLTAAHVVIVIAFIGLLLGAYKASRNYRPQVRPLVNALSNGSSIFAPTTIFISLDGFRADFLYRNITPSLSAFVQAGTSPEYMTPSFPSVTFVNHNSLVTGLYPESHGIVGNSFWDPEFKEDFFYTDPARSMQPKWWTAEPIWVTAENQDVRTAIHMWPGSEAHIGTEPTFVDKYEGHELLKNKVDRILGLLDLPGPLDKDASLDRPRPQLIAAYVPDVDRDGHLYGPNSTEIRSTISSVDAMLGQLFSGLEQRNLTDIVNIVIVSDHGMATTSTSRLVQLDDIIDMSLIERTDGWPLYGLRPKNESDIEPLYNHLKQEATNMEGFDVYLKDRDMPERYHFSHNDRIAPLWVIPWTGWAIVVKEEFNVEEAKKTGQVYHPIGVHGYDHEHPLMRAIFVARGPAFPHTPGSKLEPFQNIEVYNLVCDSIGVVPNPNNGTLRLPLKPIGLHGSMPPKNLPEDMPEDSSNSIAMSTETTIGALSSTQASRPTIATTDAAAPTRPVIHDDVSQEDEDNNGKDTNLWWDWVKGKLDGAKDWATGVYDKVSDKISGAASNSGGGDK
;
A
#
# COMPACT_ATOMS: atom_id res chain seq x y z
N MET A 1 33.44 -78.74 -9.75
CA MET A 1 33.53 -77.31 -9.38
C MET A 1 34.24 -76.59 -10.53
N PRO A 2 33.68 -75.55 -11.17
CA PRO A 2 34.39 -74.87 -12.25
C PRO A 2 35.53 -74.02 -11.66
N GLU A 3 36.68 -74.04 -12.33
CA GLU A 3 37.93 -73.39 -11.90
C GLU A 3 37.78 -71.88 -11.61
N PRO A 4 38.63 -71.30 -10.73
CA PRO A 4 38.57 -69.89 -10.32
C PRO A 4 38.65 -68.89 -11.49
N VAL A 5 39.24 -69.28 -12.62
CA VAL A 5 39.47 -68.43 -13.80
C VAL A 5 38.20 -68.23 -14.63
N GLU A 6 37.36 -69.27 -14.77
CA GLU A 6 36.09 -69.23 -15.50
C GLU A 6 35.06 -68.34 -14.80
N ARG A 7 34.98 -68.42 -13.46
CA ARG A 7 34.11 -67.54 -12.65
C ARG A 7 34.50 -66.08 -12.77
N ARG A 8 35.80 -65.77 -12.83
CA ARG A 8 36.30 -64.38 -12.99
C ARG A 8 35.96 -63.82 -14.37
N LYS A 9 36.13 -64.60 -15.45
CA LYS A 9 35.76 -64.19 -16.83
C LYS A 9 34.25 -63.98 -17.00
N SER A 10 33.42 -64.85 -16.38
CA SER A 10 31.96 -64.69 -16.37
C SER A 10 31.52 -63.42 -15.63
N ARG A 11 32.13 -63.12 -14.48
CA ARG A 11 31.83 -61.91 -13.70
C ARG A 11 32.22 -60.63 -14.44
N ILE A 12 33.39 -60.62 -15.10
CA ILE A 12 33.84 -59.50 -15.93
C ILE A 12 32.89 -59.30 -17.11
N ARG A 13 32.49 -60.36 -17.83
CA ARG A 13 31.51 -60.24 -18.94
C ARG A 13 30.16 -59.70 -18.49
N LYS A 14 29.66 -60.11 -17.31
CA LYS A 14 28.41 -59.58 -16.73
C LYS A 14 28.55 -58.11 -16.35
N LEU A 15 29.69 -57.70 -15.78
CA LEU A 15 29.98 -56.30 -15.48
C LEU A 15 30.11 -55.45 -16.74
N THR A 16 30.79 -55.93 -17.79
CA THR A 16 30.88 -55.23 -19.08
C THR A 16 29.51 -55.10 -19.73
N ALA A 17 28.68 -56.16 -19.72
CA ALA A 17 27.31 -56.09 -20.23
C ALA A 17 26.46 -55.07 -19.47
N ALA A 18 26.57 -55.01 -18.13
CA ALA A 18 25.88 -54.01 -17.33
C ALA A 18 26.33 -52.58 -17.67
N HIS A 19 27.63 -52.35 -17.85
CA HIS A 19 28.15 -51.02 -18.26
C HIS A 19 27.66 -50.63 -19.65
N VAL A 20 27.60 -51.57 -20.61
CA VAL A 20 27.07 -51.30 -21.95
C VAL A 20 25.59 -50.91 -21.88
N VAL A 21 24.78 -51.57 -21.06
CA VAL A 21 23.36 -51.22 -20.86
C VAL A 21 23.22 -49.81 -20.25
N ILE A 22 24.06 -49.47 -19.26
CA ILE A 22 24.06 -48.14 -18.65
C ILE A 22 24.43 -47.06 -19.67
N VAL A 23 25.46 -47.29 -20.49
CA VAL A 23 25.88 -46.34 -21.54
C VAL A 23 24.77 -46.15 -22.58
N ILE A 24 24.11 -47.22 -23.00
CA ILE A 24 22.97 -47.14 -23.93
C ILE A 24 21.81 -46.36 -23.32
N ALA A 25 21.48 -46.59 -22.05
CA ALA A 25 20.44 -45.84 -21.34
C ALA A 25 20.80 -44.35 -21.21
N PHE A 26 22.06 -44.03 -20.92
CA PHE A 26 22.55 -42.66 -20.83
C PHE A 26 22.52 -41.94 -22.18
N ILE A 27 22.91 -42.61 -23.27
CA ILE A 27 22.78 -42.10 -24.64
C ILE A 27 21.30 -41.89 -25.00
N GLY A 28 20.42 -42.81 -24.61
CA GLY A 28 18.97 -42.67 -24.78
C GLY A 28 18.41 -41.45 -24.06
N LEU A 29 18.83 -41.20 -22.82
CA LEU A 29 18.48 -40.01 -22.04
C LEU A 29 19.02 -38.73 -22.68
N LEU A 30 20.28 -38.72 -23.12
CA LEU A 30 20.89 -37.58 -23.82
C LEU A 30 20.17 -37.25 -25.13
N LEU A 31 19.83 -38.27 -25.92
CA LEU A 31 19.07 -38.09 -27.15
C LEU A 31 17.62 -37.64 -26.89
N GLY A 32 17.01 -38.14 -25.81
CA GLY A 32 15.70 -37.70 -25.33
C GLY A 32 15.72 -36.22 -24.92
N ALA A 33 16.71 -35.82 -24.11
CA ALA A 33 16.92 -34.44 -23.68
C ALA A 33 17.26 -33.52 -24.86
N TYR A 34 18.09 -33.96 -25.80
CA TYR A 34 18.42 -33.22 -27.02
C TYR A 34 17.21 -33.05 -27.95
N LYS A 35 16.37 -34.07 -28.08
CA LYS A 35 15.13 -34.00 -28.87
C LYS A 35 14.09 -33.10 -28.21
N ALA A 36 13.98 -33.15 -26.88
CA ALA A 36 13.14 -32.25 -26.10
C ALA A 36 13.62 -30.80 -26.22
N SER A 37 14.92 -30.55 -26.12
CA SER A 37 15.49 -29.20 -26.24
C SER A 37 15.43 -28.63 -27.66
N ARG A 38 15.56 -29.46 -28.72
CA ARG A 38 15.36 -29.01 -30.11
C ARG A 38 13.93 -28.59 -30.43
N ASN A 39 12.96 -29.18 -29.73
CA ASN A 39 11.54 -28.84 -29.88
C ASN A 39 11.11 -27.73 -28.93
N TYR A 40 11.93 -27.40 -27.92
CA TYR A 40 11.79 -26.19 -27.12
C TYR A 40 12.28 -24.99 -27.93
N ARG A 41 11.43 -24.50 -28.82
CA ARG A 41 11.50 -23.08 -29.19
C ARG A 41 10.83 -22.34 -28.04
N PRO A 42 11.49 -21.36 -27.38
CA PRO A 42 10.75 -20.44 -26.53
C PRO A 42 9.64 -19.88 -27.40
N GLN A 43 8.39 -20.15 -27.00
CA GLN A 43 7.24 -19.51 -27.62
C GLN A 43 7.35 -18.04 -27.27
N VAL A 44 8.07 -17.27 -28.10
CA VAL A 44 8.00 -15.82 -28.02
C VAL A 44 6.58 -15.48 -28.39
N ARG A 45 5.76 -15.14 -27.39
CA ARG A 45 4.43 -14.58 -27.60
C ARG A 45 4.58 -13.50 -28.68
N PRO A 46 3.78 -13.50 -29.76
CA PRO A 46 3.79 -12.40 -30.69
C PRO A 46 3.63 -11.11 -29.88
N LEU A 47 4.56 -10.17 -30.02
CA LEU A 47 4.50 -8.88 -29.34
C LEU A 47 3.42 -8.03 -30.00
N VAL A 48 2.16 -8.42 -29.81
CA VAL A 48 1.00 -7.68 -30.30
C VAL A 48 1.04 -6.31 -29.66
N ASN A 49 0.94 -5.26 -30.49
CA ASN A 49 1.04 -3.86 -30.08
C ASN A 49 2.37 -3.45 -29.46
N ALA A 50 3.48 -4.13 -29.78
CA ALA A 50 4.80 -3.64 -29.41
C ALA A 50 5.13 -2.30 -30.08
N LEU A 51 5.82 -1.44 -29.35
CA LEU A 51 6.27 -0.12 -29.79
C LEU A 51 7.79 0.00 -29.65
N SER A 52 8.40 0.84 -30.48
CA SER A 52 9.86 1.05 -30.48
C SER A 52 10.18 2.45 -29.96
N ASN A 53 11.12 2.55 -29.04
CA ASN A 53 11.68 3.84 -28.61
C ASN A 53 12.89 4.27 -29.46
N GLY A 54 13.18 3.52 -30.53
CA GLY A 54 14.32 3.69 -31.42
C GLY A 54 15.54 2.83 -31.08
N SER A 55 15.69 2.39 -29.83
CA SER A 55 16.79 1.51 -29.39
C SER A 55 16.36 0.08 -29.09
N SER A 56 15.15 -0.11 -28.57
CA SER A 56 14.58 -1.40 -28.15
C SER A 56 13.10 -1.50 -28.51
N ILE A 57 12.59 -2.73 -28.60
CA ILE A 57 11.17 -3.03 -28.80
C ILE A 57 10.51 -3.33 -27.46
N PHE A 58 9.53 -2.53 -27.08
CA PHE A 58 8.74 -2.68 -25.87
C PHE A 58 7.43 -3.41 -26.17
N ALA A 59 7.17 -4.49 -25.44
CA ALA A 59 5.83 -5.05 -25.32
C ALA A 59 4.91 -4.03 -24.60
N PRO A 60 3.58 -4.21 -24.61
CA PRO A 60 2.70 -3.45 -23.73
C PRO A 60 3.24 -3.45 -22.30
N THR A 61 3.61 -2.27 -21.82
CA THR A 61 4.31 -2.08 -20.55
C THR A 61 3.57 -1.05 -19.73
N THR A 62 3.29 -1.35 -18.47
CA THR A 62 2.56 -0.48 -17.55
C THR A 62 3.34 -0.28 -16.26
N ILE A 63 3.51 0.98 -15.89
CA ILE A 63 4.00 1.41 -14.58
C ILE A 63 2.77 1.73 -13.73
N PHE A 64 2.62 1.04 -12.61
CA PHE A 64 1.49 1.16 -11.69
C PHE A 64 1.96 1.68 -10.34
N ILE A 65 1.65 2.95 -10.03
CA ILE A 65 2.19 3.64 -8.85
C ILE A 65 1.05 3.93 -7.89
N SER A 66 1.20 3.51 -6.63
CA SER A 66 0.32 3.90 -5.54
C SER A 66 0.98 4.96 -4.67
N LEU A 67 0.30 6.09 -4.47
CA LEU A 67 0.66 7.15 -3.54
C LEU A 67 -0.23 7.01 -2.30
N ASP A 68 0.27 6.38 -1.24
CA ASP A 68 -0.53 6.06 -0.06
C ASP A 68 -1.14 7.31 0.58
N GLY A 69 -2.41 7.26 0.95
CA GLY A 69 -3.11 8.36 1.63
C GLY A 69 -3.24 9.64 0.80
N PHE A 70 -2.94 9.61 -0.50
CA PHE A 70 -3.05 10.77 -1.36
C PHE A 70 -4.52 11.09 -1.66
N ARG A 71 -5.11 11.98 -0.84
CA ARG A 71 -6.50 12.42 -0.95
C ARG A 71 -6.75 13.19 -2.25
N ALA A 72 -7.90 12.95 -2.88
CA ALA A 72 -8.22 13.50 -4.20
C ALA A 72 -8.17 15.04 -4.28
N ASP A 73 -8.54 15.74 -3.21
CA ASP A 73 -8.53 17.20 -3.16
C ASP A 73 -7.11 17.80 -3.18
N PHE A 74 -6.07 17.02 -2.86
CA PHE A 74 -4.68 17.49 -2.87
C PHE A 74 -4.22 17.94 -4.26
N LEU A 75 -4.79 17.37 -5.33
CA LEU A 75 -4.56 17.78 -6.73
C LEU A 75 -4.90 19.26 -7.00
N TYR A 76 -5.74 19.86 -6.17
CA TYR A 76 -6.28 21.20 -6.36
C TYR A 76 -5.64 22.24 -5.43
N ARG A 77 -4.59 21.86 -4.69
CA ARG A 77 -3.90 22.74 -3.73
C ARG A 77 -2.76 23.57 -4.33
N ASN A 78 -2.57 23.53 -5.65
CA ASN A 78 -1.49 24.20 -6.39
C ASN A 78 -0.08 23.83 -5.92
N ILE A 79 0.11 22.59 -5.47
CA ILE A 79 1.40 22.05 -4.99
C ILE A 79 1.81 20.76 -5.73
N THR A 80 1.09 20.41 -6.78
CA THR A 80 1.27 19.16 -7.55
C THR A 80 1.42 19.44 -9.06
N PRO A 81 2.33 20.33 -9.50
CA PRO A 81 2.40 20.73 -10.90
C PRO A 81 2.63 19.57 -11.88
N SER A 82 3.44 18.57 -11.51
CA SER A 82 3.76 17.42 -12.37
C SER A 82 2.54 16.52 -12.55
N LEU A 83 1.86 16.19 -11.45
CA LEU A 83 0.66 15.36 -11.46
C LEU A 83 -0.52 16.10 -12.10
N SER A 84 -0.67 17.41 -11.87
CA SER A 84 -1.67 18.23 -12.55
C SER A 84 -1.43 18.28 -14.06
N ALA A 85 -0.18 18.43 -14.51
CA ALA A 85 0.16 18.35 -15.94
C ALA A 85 -0.15 16.95 -16.51
N PHE A 86 0.12 15.89 -15.75
CA PHE A 86 -0.19 14.53 -16.14
C PHE A 86 -1.70 14.27 -16.27
N VAL A 87 -2.52 14.84 -15.38
CA VAL A 87 -4.00 14.83 -15.50
C VAL A 87 -4.45 15.54 -16.78
N GLN A 88 -3.89 16.72 -17.09
CA GLN A 88 -4.23 17.47 -18.30
C GLN A 88 -3.76 16.78 -19.59
N ALA A 89 -2.73 15.93 -19.50
CA ALA A 89 -2.22 15.15 -20.62
C ALA A 89 -2.82 13.74 -20.70
N GLY A 90 -3.63 13.32 -19.72
CA GLY A 90 -4.09 11.96 -19.51
C GLY A 90 -5.62 11.83 -19.47
N THR A 91 -6.09 10.75 -18.83
CA THR A 91 -7.48 10.54 -18.47
C THR A 91 -7.64 10.18 -17.00
N SER A 92 -8.65 10.74 -16.34
CA SER A 92 -8.94 10.51 -14.92
C SER A 92 -10.39 10.85 -14.56
N PRO A 93 -10.98 10.22 -13.53
CA PRO A 93 -12.17 10.76 -12.88
C PRO A 93 -11.81 11.97 -12.00
N GLU A 94 -12.82 12.62 -11.42
CA GLU A 94 -12.59 13.63 -10.36
C GLU A 94 -12.06 13.00 -9.06
N TYR A 95 -12.39 11.73 -8.82
CA TYR A 95 -11.90 10.91 -7.73
C TYR A 95 -12.20 9.44 -8.01
N MET A 96 -11.50 8.56 -7.29
CA MET A 96 -11.79 7.14 -7.16
C MET A 96 -12.30 6.87 -5.73
N THR A 97 -13.28 5.99 -5.57
CA THR A 97 -13.70 5.54 -4.23
C THR A 97 -12.92 4.30 -3.81
N PRO A 98 -12.42 4.23 -2.57
CA PRO A 98 -11.85 2.99 -2.05
C PRO A 98 -12.91 1.91 -1.80
N SER A 99 -12.47 0.72 -1.43
CA SER A 99 -13.27 -0.30 -0.76
C SER A 99 -13.36 -0.02 0.74
N PHE A 100 -14.42 -0.52 1.38
CA PHE A 100 -14.57 -0.41 2.84
C PHE A 100 -13.95 -1.63 3.56
N PRO A 101 -13.18 -1.44 4.65
CA PRO A 101 -12.74 -0.16 5.19
C PRO A 101 -11.63 0.49 4.34
N SER A 102 -11.57 1.82 4.37
CA SER A 102 -10.62 2.62 3.59
C SER A 102 -9.19 2.62 4.20
N VAL A 103 -8.64 1.43 4.43
CA VAL A 103 -7.29 1.21 5.00
C VAL A 103 -6.34 0.53 4.00
N THR A 104 -5.04 0.67 4.26
CA THR A 104 -3.96 0.38 3.31
C THR A 104 -3.97 -1.03 2.75
N PHE A 105 -3.83 -2.06 3.59
CA PHE A 105 -3.66 -3.45 3.09
C PHE A 105 -4.92 -3.98 2.41
N VAL A 106 -6.08 -3.49 2.86
CA VAL A 106 -7.37 -3.79 2.25
C VAL A 106 -7.40 -3.26 0.81
N ASN A 107 -7.17 -1.95 0.65
CA ASN A 107 -7.34 -1.29 -0.64
C ASN A 107 -6.21 -1.56 -1.63
N HIS A 108 -4.97 -1.73 -1.16
CA HIS A 108 -3.88 -2.19 -2.02
C HIS A 108 -4.11 -3.60 -2.56
N ASN A 109 -4.80 -4.47 -1.82
CA ASN A 109 -5.18 -5.80 -2.31
C ASN A 109 -6.36 -5.72 -3.29
N SER A 110 -7.39 -4.90 -3.01
CA SER A 110 -8.50 -4.65 -3.95
C SER A 110 -7.99 -4.11 -5.30
N LEU A 111 -7.02 -3.18 -5.30
CA LEU A 111 -6.42 -2.62 -6.51
C LEU A 111 -5.76 -3.68 -7.42
N VAL A 112 -5.19 -4.74 -6.83
CA VAL A 112 -4.42 -5.75 -7.57
C VAL A 112 -5.16 -7.06 -7.77
N THR A 113 -6.38 -7.20 -7.23
CA THR A 113 -7.23 -8.40 -7.41
C THR A 113 -8.59 -8.08 -8.03
N GLY A 114 -9.04 -6.83 -7.93
CA GLY A 114 -10.37 -6.40 -8.33
C GLY A 114 -11.47 -6.96 -7.43
N LEU A 115 -11.11 -7.46 -6.25
CA LEU A 115 -12.02 -8.08 -5.30
C LEU A 115 -12.35 -7.14 -4.15
N TYR A 116 -13.54 -7.32 -3.58
CA TYR A 116 -13.88 -6.75 -2.29
C TYR A 116 -13.14 -7.43 -1.14
N PRO A 117 -13.02 -6.77 0.02
CA PRO A 117 -12.30 -7.30 1.19
C PRO A 117 -12.86 -8.60 1.72
N GLU A 118 -14.19 -8.75 1.71
CA GLU A 118 -14.83 -10.01 2.08
C GLU A 118 -14.44 -11.18 1.16
N SER A 119 -14.05 -10.91 -0.09
CA SER A 119 -13.66 -11.93 -1.07
C SER A 119 -12.16 -12.22 -1.08
N HIS A 120 -11.28 -11.20 -1.03
CA HIS A 120 -9.83 -11.44 -1.01
C HIS A 120 -9.27 -11.77 0.38
N GLY A 121 -10.08 -11.63 1.43
CA GLY A 121 -9.77 -12.12 2.77
C GLY A 121 -8.87 -11.21 3.62
N ILE A 122 -8.41 -10.08 3.09
CA ILE A 122 -7.72 -9.06 3.88
C ILE A 122 -8.76 -8.02 4.27
N VAL A 123 -9.34 -8.16 5.46
CA VAL A 123 -10.54 -7.40 5.88
C VAL A 123 -10.20 -6.19 6.78
N GLY A 124 -8.93 -6.01 7.10
CA GLY A 124 -8.42 -4.89 7.89
C GLY A 124 -6.90 -4.95 8.00
N ASN A 125 -6.32 -3.91 8.58
CA ASN A 125 -4.89 -3.88 8.91
C ASN A 125 -4.56 -4.74 10.14
N SER A 126 -5.58 -5.07 10.96
CA SER A 126 -5.54 -6.03 12.05
C SER A 126 -6.85 -6.82 12.10
N PHE A 127 -6.79 -8.13 12.24
CA PHE A 127 -7.98 -8.97 12.43
C PHE A 127 -7.61 -10.35 12.98
N TRP A 128 -8.55 -10.99 13.69
CA TRP A 128 -8.47 -12.39 14.06
C TRP A 128 -9.06 -13.31 12.98
N ASP A 129 -8.39 -14.42 12.69
CA ASP A 129 -8.93 -15.50 11.87
C ASP A 129 -9.40 -16.68 12.76
N PRO A 130 -10.72 -16.97 12.80
CA PRO A 130 -11.26 -18.04 13.62
C PRO A 130 -10.80 -19.46 13.23
N GLU A 131 -10.44 -19.68 11.96
CA GLU A 131 -9.99 -20.98 11.46
C GLU A 131 -8.55 -21.25 11.92
N PHE A 132 -7.65 -20.28 11.69
CA PHE A 132 -6.24 -20.42 12.07
C PHE A 132 -5.98 -20.21 13.55
N LYS A 133 -6.89 -19.52 14.24
CA LYS A 133 -6.72 -19.08 15.63
C LYS A 133 -5.45 -18.25 15.80
N GLU A 134 -5.24 -17.34 14.88
CA GLU A 134 -4.12 -16.42 14.86
C GLU A 134 -4.61 -15.04 14.44
N ASP A 135 -3.96 -13.98 14.93
CA ASP A 135 -4.23 -12.64 14.43
C ASP A 135 -3.29 -12.28 13.27
N PHE A 136 -3.83 -11.50 12.36
CA PHE A 136 -3.11 -10.76 11.34
C PHE A 136 -2.79 -9.36 11.87
N PHE A 137 -1.56 -8.88 11.67
CA PHE A 137 -1.16 -7.50 11.92
C PHE A 137 -0.20 -7.04 10.83
N TYR A 138 -0.60 -6.03 10.07
CA TYR A 138 0.14 -5.61 8.88
C TYR A 138 1.59 -5.17 9.15
N THR A 139 1.86 -4.57 10.32
CA THR A 139 3.17 -4.09 10.77
C THR A 139 4.10 -5.17 11.30
N ASP A 140 3.65 -6.42 11.38
CA ASP A 140 4.49 -7.58 11.70
C ASP A 140 4.62 -8.50 10.47
N PRO A 141 5.60 -8.26 9.58
CA PRO A 141 5.79 -9.07 8.38
C PRO A 141 5.97 -10.56 8.63
N ALA A 142 6.53 -10.96 9.79
CA ALA A 142 6.68 -12.37 10.13
C ALA A 142 5.32 -13.07 10.32
N ARG A 143 4.29 -12.30 10.67
CA ARG A 143 2.89 -12.73 10.72
C ARG A 143 2.16 -12.45 9.41
N SER A 144 2.15 -11.19 8.97
CA SER A 144 1.29 -10.72 7.87
C SER A 144 1.69 -11.25 6.50
N MET A 145 2.96 -11.56 6.25
CA MET A 145 3.41 -12.07 4.94
C MET A 145 3.34 -13.60 4.83
N GLN A 146 2.68 -14.29 5.75
CA GLN A 146 2.44 -15.72 5.58
C GLN A 146 1.38 -15.96 4.48
N PRO A 147 1.64 -16.84 3.49
CA PRO A 147 0.73 -17.06 2.36
C PRO A 147 -0.72 -17.38 2.75
N LYS A 148 -0.95 -17.99 3.92
CA LYS A 148 -2.28 -18.39 4.42
C LYS A 148 -3.28 -17.23 4.54
N TRP A 149 -2.80 -15.99 4.72
CA TRP A 149 -3.66 -14.81 4.80
C TRP A 149 -4.16 -14.37 3.43
N TRP A 150 -3.39 -14.63 2.38
CA TRP A 150 -3.56 -14.03 1.06
C TRP A 150 -4.19 -15.06 0.12
N THR A 151 -5.52 -15.10 0.09
CA THR A 151 -6.27 -16.15 -0.63
C THR A 151 -6.61 -15.78 -2.07
N ALA A 152 -6.46 -14.51 -2.45
CA ALA A 152 -6.71 -14.03 -3.80
C ALA A 152 -5.43 -13.97 -4.64
N GLU A 153 -5.56 -14.23 -5.94
CA GLU A 153 -4.47 -14.12 -6.90
C GLU A 153 -4.30 -12.65 -7.34
N PRO A 154 -3.17 -11.99 -7.02
CA PRO A 154 -2.91 -10.62 -7.43
C PRO A 154 -2.43 -10.57 -8.88
N ILE A 155 -2.51 -9.39 -9.49
CA ILE A 155 -2.20 -9.15 -10.90
C ILE A 155 -0.81 -9.60 -11.32
N TRP A 156 0.18 -9.54 -10.42
CA TRP A 156 1.53 -10.01 -10.76
C TRP A 156 1.58 -11.52 -10.96
N VAL A 157 0.86 -12.30 -10.15
CA VAL A 157 0.73 -13.74 -10.35
C VAL A 157 -0.04 -14.02 -11.65
N THR A 158 -1.14 -13.31 -11.90
CA THR A 158 -1.94 -13.45 -13.12
C THR A 158 -1.12 -13.16 -14.38
N ALA A 159 -0.26 -12.14 -14.33
CA ALA A 159 0.64 -11.75 -15.41
C ALA A 159 1.76 -12.78 -15.62
N GLU A 160 2.45 -13.21 -14.56
CA GLU A 160 3.53 -14.19 -14.65
C GLU A 160 3.03 -15.54 -15.18
N ASN A 161 1.84 -15.97 -14.76
CA ASN A 161 1.15 -17.16 -15.27
C ASN A 161 0.80 -17.07 -16.78
N GLN A 162 0.81 -15.86 -17.34
CA GLN A 162 0.52 -15.59 -18.76
C GLN A 162 1.76 -15.10 -19.52
N ASP A 163 2.96 -15.40 -19.00
CA ASP A 163 4.26 -15.04 -19.59
C ASP A 163 4.47 -13.52 -19.76
N VAL A 164 3.90 -12.74 -18.84
CA VAL A 164 4.12 -11.30 -18.71
C VAL A 164 4.92 -11.05 -17.44
N ARG A 165 6.17 -10.59 -17.60
CA ARG A 165 7.14 -10.46 -16.51
C ARG A 165 6.85 -9.23 -15.67
N THR A 166 7.07 -9.34 -14.37
CA THR A 166 6.61 -8.34 -13.38
C THR A 166 7.73 -7.91 -12.45
N ALA A 167 7.71 -6.65 -12.04
CA ALA A 167 8.58 -6.11 -11.02
C ALA A 167 7.73 -5.37 -9.99
N ILE A 168 7.79 -5.81 -8.73
CA ILE A 168 6.97 -5.28 -7.65
C ILE A 168 7.87 -4.66 -6.60
N HIS A 169 7.77 -3.35 -6.46
CA HIS A 169 8.59 -2.56 -5.57
C HIS A 169 7.74 -2.09 -4.38
N MET A 170 7.85 -2.84 -3.27
CA MET A 170 7.22 -2.55 -1.97
C MET A 170 5.70 -2.58 -1.90
N TRP A 171 4.99 -3.16 -2.88
CA TRP A 171 3.53 -3.21 -2.84
C TRP A 171 3.03 -4.09 -1.67
N PRO A 172 2.05 -3.65 -0.86
CA PRO A 172 1.49 -4.45 0.23
C PRO A 172 1.03 -5.85 -0.22
N GLY A 173 1.57 -6.90 0.42
CA GLY A 173 1.29 -8.31 0.08
C GLY A 173 2.17 -8.92 -1.00
N SER A 174 3.06 -8.14 -1.64
CA SER A 174 3.98 -8.69 -2.66
C SER A 174 5.02 -9.66 -2.08
N GLU A 175 5.34 -9.54 -0.79
CA GLU A 175 6.26 -10.43 -0.07
C GLU A 175 5.58 -11.67 0.51
N ALA A 176 4.28 -11.88 0.22
CA ALA A 176 3.51 -12.99 0.77
C ALA A 176 3.77 -14.34 0.10
N HIS A 177 4.57 -14.40 -0.97
CA HIS A 177 4.95 -15.62 -1.69
C HIS A 177 3.74 -16.48 -2.10
N ILE A 178 2.77 -15.86 -2.78
CA ILE A 178 1.55 -16.52 -3.26
C ILE A 178 1.66 -16.91 -4.73
N GLY A 179 1.42 -18.19 -5.03
CA GLY A 179 1.41 -18.70 -6.41
C GLY A 179 2.76 -18.56 -7.11
N THR A 180 2.74 -18.00 -8.32
CA THR A 180 3.95 -17.77 -9.12
C THR A 180 4.62 -16.46 -8.70
N GLU A 181 5.91 -16.53 -8.36
CA GLU A 181 6.69 -15.37 -7.92
C GLU A 181 6.83 -14.30 -9.02
N PRO A 182 6.78 -13.01 -8.65
CA PRO A 182 7.22 -11.93 -9.53
C PRO A 182 8.67 -12.14 -9.99
N THR A 183 8.97 -11.71 -11.22
CA THR A 183 10.36 -11.72 -11.73
C THR A 183 11.29 -10.89 -10.83
N PHE A 184 10.81 -9.75 -10.33
CA PHE A 184 11.49 -8.96 -9.33
C PHE A 184 10.53 -8.59 -8.21
N VAL A 185 10.96 -8.77 -6.97
CA VAL A 185 10.26 -8.29 -5.78
C VAL A 185 11.26 -7.61 -4.86
N ASP A 186 10.98 -6.36 -4.50
CA ASP A 186 11.77 -5.60 -3.53
C ASP A 186 10.99 -5.52 -2.21
N LYS A 187 11.69 -5.79 -1.11
CA LYS A 187 11.12 -5.76 0.24
C LYS A 187 10.71 -4.36 0.66
N TYR A 188 9.68 -4.26 1.50
CA TYR A 188 9.27 -3.00 2.10
C TYR A 188 10.41 -2.36 2.92
N GLU A 189 10.73 -1.10 2.58
CA GLU A 189 11.64 -0.22 3.32
C GLU A 189 10.98 1.16 3.49
N GLY A 190 10.43 1.43 4.67
CA GLY A 190 9.61 2.63 4.94
C GLY A 190 10.37 3.96 4.87
N HIS A 191 11.70 3.93 4.85
CA HIS A 191 12.56 5.11 4.79
C HIS A 191 13.32 5.25 3.46
N GLU A 192 12.97 4.47 2.45
CA GLU A 192 13.60 4.59 1.14
C GLU A 192 13.37 5.99 0.54
N LEU A 193 14.46 6.63 0.10
CA LEU A 193 14.41 7.92 -0.57
C LEU A 193 13.58 7.84 -1.85
N LEU A 194 12.69 8.82 -2.06
CA LEU A 194 11.87 8.95 -3.27
C LEU A 194 12.67 8.83 -4.58
N LYS A 195 13.90 9.36 -4.61
CA LYS A 195 14.79 9.24 -5.78
C LYS A 195 15.15 7.79 -6.10
N ASN A 196 15.40 6.95 -5.10
CA ASN A 196 15.75 5.55 -5.31
C ASN A 196 14.61 4.79 -5.99
N LYS A 197 13.36 5.14 -5.67
CA LYS A 197 12.16 4.59 -6.33
C LYS A 197 12.15 4.93 -7.83
N VAL A 198 12.46 6.17 -8.18
CA VAL A 198 12.58 6.60 -9.60
C VAL A 198 13.71 5.86 -10.29
N ASP A 199 14.89 5.82 -9.69
CA ASP A 199 16.06 5.12 -10.24
C ASP A 199 15.76 3.62 -10.44
N ARG A 200 15.02 3.01 -9.51
CA ARG A 200 14.60 1.61 -9.57
C ARG A 200 13.65 1.35 -10.73
N ILE A 201 12.60 2.15 -10.88
CA ILE A 201 11.62 2.03 -11.98
C ILE A 201 12.31 2.22 -13.34
N LEU A 202 13.10 3.28 -13.50
CA LEU A 202 13.81 3.55 -14.75
C LEU A 202 14.86 2.48 -15.06
N GLY A 203 15.60 2.01 -14.06
CA GLY A 203 16.58 0.94 -14.22
C GLY A 203 15.96 -0.40 -14.63
N LEU A 204 14.72 -0.69 -14.20
CA LEU A 204 13.96 -1.85 -14.66
C LEU A 204 13.55 -1.73 -16.14
N LEU A 205 13.18 -0.52 -16.59
CA LEU A 205 12.86 -0.24 -18.00
C LEU A 205 14.09 -0.32 -18.92
N ASP A 206 15.27 -0.02 -18.38
CA ASP A 206 16.56 -0.08 -19.09
C ASP A 206 17.07 -1.53 -19.29
N LEU A 207 16.43 -2.53 -18.68
CA LEU A 207 16.77 -3.92 -18.92
C LEU A 207 16.54 -4.28 -20.40
N PRO A 208 17.38 -5.14 -21.01
CA PRO A 208 17.18 -5.59 -22.37
C PRO A 208 15.84 -6.32 -22.55
N GLY A 209 15.10 -5.95 -23.59
CA GLY A 209 13.88 -6.63 -24.02
C GLY A 209 14.16 -7.98 -24.67
N PRO A 210 13.13 -8.82 -24.87
CA PRO A 210 13.29 -10.18 -25.40
C PRO A 210 13.83 -10.25 -26.83
N LEU A 211 13.78 -9.14 -27.58
CA LEU A 211 14.31 -9.04 -28.96
C LEU A 211 15.66 -8.32 -29.03
N ASP A 212 16.19 -7.84 -27.90
CA ASP A 212 17.49 -7.16 -27.88
C ASP A 212 18.64 -8.18 -27.90
N LYS A 213 19.81 -7.76 -28.38
CA LYS A 213 20.98 -8.65 -28.51
C LYS A 213 21.47 -9.19 -27.16
N ASP A 214 21.34 -8.39 -26.13
CA ASP A 214 21.80 -8.68 -24.76
C ASP A 214 20.65 -9.16 -23.86
N ALA A 215 19.53 -9.62 -24.46
CA ALA A 215 18.40 -10.20 -23.76
C ALA A 215 18.84 -11.35 -22.84
N SER A 216 18.45 -11.28 -21.57
CA SER A 216 18.70 -12.32 -20.58
C SER A 216 17.38 -12.98 -20.16
N LEU A 217 17.37 -14.30 -20.11
CA LEU A 217 16.26 -15.05 -19.52
C LEU A 217 16.24 -14.96 -17.99
N ASP A 218 17.39 -14.70 -17.37
CA ASP A 218 17.51 -14.60 -15.91
C ASP A 218 17.09 -13.23 -15.38
N ARG A 219 17.18 -12.19 -16.23
CA ARG A 219 16.83 -10.81 -15.90
C ARG A 219 16.03 -10.17 -17.03
N PRO A 220 14.86 -10.70 -17.38
CA PRO A 220 14.06 -10.17 -18.47
C PRO A 220 13.50 -8.80 -18.08
N ARG A 221 13.37 -7.88 -19.04
CA ARG A 221 12.68 -6.61 -18.80
C ARG A 221 11.22 -6.86 -18.42
N PRO A 222 10.73 -6.33 -17.28
CA PRO A 222 9.33 -6.47 -16.88
C PRO A 222 8.39 -5.63 -17.74
N GLN A 223 7.15 -6.09 -17.85
CA GLN A 223 6.04 -5.43 -18.54
C GLN A 223 5.04 -4.82 -17.55
N LEU A 224 4.99 -5.30 -16.32
CA LEU A 224 4.29 -4.63 -15.22
C LEU A 224 5.32 -4.21 -14.17
N ILE A 225 5.39 -2.92 -13.89
CA ILE A 225 6.21 -2.37 -12.80
C ILE A 225 5.26 -1.74 -11.80
N ALA A 226 5.03 -2.39 -10.65
CA ALA A 226 4.20 -1.84 -9.58
C ALA A 226 5.09 -1.23 -8.50
N ALA A 227 4.79 -0.02 -8.02
CA ALA A 227 5.58 0.69 -7.03
C ALA A 227 4.70 1.39 -5.99
N TYR A 228 5.14 1.33 -4.73
CA TYR A 228 4.43 1.90 -3.58
C TYR A 228 5.22 3.07 -2.95
N VAL A 229 4.51 4.15 -2.63
CA VAL A 229 5.05 5.38 -2.04
C VAL A 229 4.26 5.73 -0.77
N PRO A 230 4.80 5.44 0.43
CA PRO A 230 4.08 5.58 1.72
C PRO A 230 4.06 7.01 2.29
N ASP A 231 4.80 7.95 1.69
CA ASP A 231 5.20 9.19 2.36
C ASP A 231 4.04 10.11 2.77
N VAL A 232 3.02 10.25 1.93
CA VAL A 232 1.89 11.16 2.19
C VAL A 232 1.02 10.63 3.32
N ASP A 233 0.75 9.33 3.38
CA ASP A 233 0.04 8.72 4.49
C ASP A 233 0.78 8.86 5.82
N ARG A 234 2.07 8.46 5.84
CA ARG A 234 2.92 8.54 7.03
C ARG A 234 2.93 9.95 7.64
N ASP A 235 3.18 10.96 6.81
CA ASP A 235 3.25 12.34 7.27
C ASP A 235 1.86 12.93 7.53
N GLY A 236 0.82 12.42 6.85
CA GLY A 236 -0.58 12.74 7.09
C GLY A 236 -1.05 12.28 8.46
N HIS A 237 -0.65 11.09 8.90
CA HIS A 237 -0.88 10.62 10.26
C HIS A 237 -0.17 11.48 11.32
N LEU A 238 1.08 11.84 11.06
CA LEU A 238 1.91 12.56 12.02
C LEU A 238 1.47 14.03 12.20
N TYR A 239 1.21 14.73 11.10
CA TYR A 239 0.97 16.18 11.10
C TYR A 239 -0.46 16.58 10.72
N GLY A 240 -1.27 15.66 10.22
CA GLY A 240 -2.61 15.95 9.71
C GLY A 240 -2.62 16.40 8.24
N PRO A 241 -3.73 16.16 7.50
CA PRO A 241 -3.84 16.41 6.07
C PRO A 241 -3.84 17.89 5.67
N ASN A 242 -3.88 18.84 6.61
CA ASN A 242 -3.94 20.28 6.34
C ASN A 242 -2.73 21.06 6.87
N SER A 243 -1.69 20.37 7.35
CA SER A 243 -0.47 20.96 7.91
C SER A 243 0.45 21.58 6.87
N THR A 244 1.51 22.28 7.32
CA THR A 244 2.54 22.82 6.42
C THR A 244 3.49 21.72 5.95
N GLU A 245 3.76 20.77 6.85
CA GLU A 245 4.62 19.61 6.70
C GLU A 245 4.10 18.72 5.57
N ILE A 246 2.81 18.35 5.59
CA ILE A 246 2.22 17.52 4.54
C ILE A 246 2.28 18.18 3.16
N ARG A 247 2.22 19.52 3.07
CA ARG A 247 2.37 20.25 1.80
C ARG A 247 3.76 20.06 1.21
N SER A 248 4.80 20.01 2.06
CA SER A 248 6.18 19.72 1.65
C SER A 248 6.30 18.29 1.13
N THR A 249 5.69 17.33 1.81
CA THR A 249 5.68 15.91 1.43
C THR A 249 4.97 15.71 0.10
N ILE A 250 3.78 16.28 -0.08
CA ILE A 250 3.04 16.26 -1.36
C ILE A 250 3.90 16.87 -2.49
N SER A 251 4.55 18.00 -2.23
CA SER A 251 5.42 18.65 -3.23
C SER A 251 6.63 17.76 -3.60
N SER A 252 7.18 17.02 -2.63
CA SER A 252 8.31 16.11 -2.85
C SER A 252 7.89 14.87 -3.64
N VAL A 253 6.71 14.31 -3.36
CA VAL A 253 6.13 13.21 -4.13
C VAL A 253 5.77 13.66 -5.56
N ASP A 254 5.26 14.88 -5.74
CA ASP A 254 5.06 15.43 -7.09
C ASP A 254 6.38 15.61 -7.85
N ALA A 255 7.42 16.11 -7.19
CA ALA A 255 8.76 16.25 -7.79
C ALA A 255 9.35 14.88 -8.19
N MET A 256 9.11 13.83 -7.39
CA MET A 256 9.47 12.44 -7.71
C MET A 256 8.78 11.98 -9.00
N LEU A 257 7.48 12.25 -9.17
CA LEU A 257 6.77 11.95 -10.41
C LEU A 257 7.32 12.76 -11.59
N GLY A 258 7.65 14.03 -11.39
CA GLY A 258 8.31 14.87 -12.39
C GLY A 258 9.64 14.28 -12.87
N GLN A 259 10.47 13.80 -11.95
CA GLN A 259 11.73 13.10 -12.27
C GLN A 259 11.49 11.82 -13.07
N LEU A 260 10.48 11.03 -12.70
CA LEU A 260 10.08 9.84 -13.46
C LEU A 260 9.66 10.21 -14.89
N PHE A 261 8.78 11.20 -15.06
CA PHE A 261 8.30 11.64 -16.37
C PHE A 261 9.44 12.16 -17.26
N SER A 262 10.33 12.98 -16.72
CA SER A 262 11.53 13.43 -17.43
C SER A 262 12.45 12.25 -17.79
N GLY A 263 12.59 11.26 -16.90
CA GLY A 263 13.37 10.06 -17.16
C GLY A 263 12.81 9.20 -18.29
N LEU A 264 11.48 9.14 -18.43
CA LEU A 264 10.79 8.47 -19.54
C LEU A 264 10.95 9.23 -20.85
N GLU A 265 10.83 10.56 -20.82
CA GLU A 265 11.04 11.42 -21.99
C GLU A 265 12.46 11.27 -22.55
N GLN A 266 13.47 11.29 -21.68
CA GLN A 266 14.87 11.06 -22.06
C GLN A 266 15.13 9.70 -22.73
N ARG A 267 14.27 8.71 -22.48
CA ARG A 267 14.32 7.36 -23.05
C ARG A 267 13.40 7.18 -24.27
N ASN A 268 12.75 8.25 -24.74
CA ASN A 268 11.69 8.23 -25.75
C ASN A 268 10.53 7.27 -25.39
N LEU A 269 10.19 7.15 -24.10
CA LEU A 269 9.16 6.22 -23.61
C LEU A 269 7.79 6.86 -23.37
N THR A 270 7.69 8.18 -23.49
CA THR A 270 6.48 8.99 -23.16
C THR A 270 5.19 8.49 -23.81
N ASP A 271 5.26 7.96 -25.03
CA ASP A 271 4.12 7.45 -25.80
C ASP A 271 4.16 5.93 -26.02
N ILE A 272 5.02 5.23 -25.27
CA ILE A 272 5.31 3.79 -25.38
C ILE A 272 4.87 3.04 -24.13
N VAL A 273 5.18 3.58 -22.95
CA VAL A 273 4.76 2.99 -21.69
C VAL A 273 3.43 3.58 -21.24
N ASN A 274 2.60 2.74 -20.63
CA ASN A 274 1.46 3.21 -19.87
C ASN A 274 1.89 3.56 -18.45
N ILE A 275 1.28 4.59 -17.91
CA ILE A 275 1.41 4.97 -16.50
C ILE A 275 0.01 5.02 -15.92
N VAL A 276 -0.18 4.34 -14.79
CA VAL A 276 -1.37 4.38 -13.95
C VAL A 276 -0.94 4.81 -12.56
N ILE A 277 -1.46 5.95 -12.10
CA ILE A 277 -1.20 6.51 -10.77
C ILE A 277 -2.50 6.42 -9.98
N VAL A 278 -2.43 5.83 -8.79
CA VAL A 278 -3.55 5.70 -7.87
C VAL A 278 -3.17 6.15 -6.46
N SER A 279 -4.18 6.30 -5.62
CA SER A 279 -4.03 6.12 -4.18
C SER A 279 -5.03 5.08 -3.70
N ASP A 280 -4.80 4.55 -2.52
CA ASP A 280 -5.60 3.53 -1.90
C ASP A 280 -6.73 4.10 -1.03
N HIS A 281 -6.52 5.25 -0.40
CA HIS A 281 -7.52 6.01 0.36
C HIS A 281 -7.18 7.50 0.46
N GLY A 282 -8.07 8.25 1.11
CA GLY A 282 -7.84 9.62 1.56
C GLY A 282 -7.38 9.70 3.02
N MET A 283 -7.67 10.81 3.69
CA MET A 283 -7.25 11.12 5.06
C MET A 283 -8.20 12.15 5.69
N ALA A 284 -8.52 12.02 6.98
CA ALA A 284 -9.33 12.99 7.72
C ALA A 284 -8.64 13.43 9.01
N THR A 285 -8.86 14.69 9.41
CA THR A 285 -8.31 15.24 10.64
C THR A 285 -9.08 14.75 11.88
N THR A 286 -8.36 14.21 12.87
CA THR A 286 -8.89 13.85 14.19
C THR A 286 -8.80 15.02 15.18
N SER A 287 -9.41 14.87 16.34
CA SER A 287 -9.39 15.86 17.43
C SER A 287 -9.69 15.17 18.75
N THR A 288 -9.12 15.68 19.83
CA THR A 288 -9.37 15.24 21.22
C THR A 288 -10.83 15.46 21.62
N SER A 289 -11.50 16.44 21.02
CA SER A 289 -12.93 16.67 21.22
C SER A 289 -13.81 15.64 20.53
N ARG A 290 -13.28 14.93 19.53
CA ARG A 290 -13.97 13.95 18.68
C ARG A 290 -13.46 12.52 18.92
N LEU A 291 -13.44 12.11 20.19
CA LEU A 291 -13.05 10.77 20.60
C LEU A 291 -14.21 10.05 21.29
N VAL A 292 -14.39 8.78 20.94
CA VAL A 292 -15.31 7.85 21.60
C VAL A 292 -14.51 7.02 22.60
N GLN A 293 -14.77 7.19 23.89
CA GLN A 293 -14.16 6.42 24.97
C GLN A 293 -14.92 5.09 25.14
N LEU A 294 -14.45 4.02 24.51
CA LEU A 294 -15.21 2.76 24.39
C LEU A 294 -15.53 2.14 25.75
N ASP A 295 -14.60 2.20 26.69
CA ASP A 295 -14.70 1.66 28.05
C ASP A 295 -15.50 2.54 29.03
N ASP A 296 -16.06 3.66 28.56
CA ASP A 296 -17.18 4.34 29.23
C ASP A 296 -18.55 3.82 28.78
N ILE A 297 -18.60 3.18 27.61
CA ILE A 297 -19.84 2.82 26.92
C ILE A 297 -20.16 1.34 27.12
N ILE A 298 -19.16 0.46 27.13
CA ILE A 298 -19.34 -0.99 27.30
C ILE A 298 -18.44 -1.57 28.39
N ASP A 299 -18.87 -2.70 28.96
CA ASP A 299 -18.03 -3.51 29.83
C ASP A 299 -17.00 -4.28 29.01
N MET A 300 -15.76 -3.77 28.98
CA MET A 300 -14.65 -4.37 28.26
C MET A 300 -14.30 -5.78 28.76
N SER A 301 -14.73 -6.18 29.97
CA SER A 301 -14.51 -7.54 30.48
C SER A 301 -15.29 -8.62 29.70
N LEU A 302 -16.31 -8.23 28.94
CA LEU A 302 -17.07 -9.11 28.05
C LEU A 302 -16.34 -9.35 26.72
N ILE A 303 -15.38 -8.50 26.35
CA ILE A 303 -14.69 -8.56 25.07
C ILE A 303 -13.49 -9.50 25.19
N GLU A 304 -13.37 -10.45 24.25
CA GLU A 304 -12.19 -11.31 24.12
C GLU A 304 -11.13 -10.65 23.23
N ARG A 305 -11.56 -10.09 22.09
CA ARG A 305 -10.69 -9.49 21.08
C ARG A 305 -11.33 -8.30 20.40
N THR A 306 -10.48 -7.43 19.88
CA THR A 306 -10.86 -6.33 18.99
C THR A 306 -10.14 -6.48 17.65
N ASP A 307 -10.87 -6.24 16.56
CA ASP A 307 -10.36 -6.21 15.20
C ASP A 307 -10.37 -4.76 14.67
N GLY A 308 -9.48 -4.46 13.74
CA GLY A 308 -9.44 -3.17 13.04
C GLY A 308 -8.93 -2.00 13.88
N TRP A 309 -8.77 -0.87 13.19
CA TRP A 309 -8.62 0.50 13.70
C TRP A 309 -8.67 1.42 12.46
N PRO A 310 -9.35 2.59 12.50
CA PRO A 310 -10.01 3.25 13.63
C PRO A 310 -11.42 2.72 13.95
N LEU A 311 -11.99 1.88 13.09
CA LEU A 311 -13.19 1.08 13.37
C LEU A 311 -12.85 -0.10 14.28
N TYR A 312 -13.76 -0.46 15.18
CA TYR A 312 -13.56 -1.54 16.15
C TYR A 312 -14.55 -2.68 15.89
N GLY A 313 -14.02 -3.82 15.47
CA GLY A 313 -14.74 -5.08 15.42
C GLY A 313 -14.67 -5.75 16.78
N LEU A 314 -15.79 -5.90 17.47
CA LEU A 314 -15.87 -6.49 18.80
C LEU A 314 -16.13 -7.99 18.70
N ARG A 315 -15.30 -8.79 19.38
CA ARG A 315 -15.47 -10.23 19.56
C ARG A 315 -15.71 -10.55 21.03
N PRO A 316 -16.97 -10.70 21.47
CA PRO A 316 -17.28 -11.06 22.85
C PRO A 316 -16.83 -12.48 23.20
N LYS A 317 -16.56 -12.73 24.49
CA LYS A 317 -16.18 -14.05 25.01
C LYS A 317 -17.28 -15.10 24.85
N ASN A 318 -18.55 -14.68 24.93
CA ASN A 318 -19.71 -15.53 24.71
C ASN A 318 -20.58 -14.95 23.60
N GLU A 319 -21.04 -15.80 22.68
CA GLU A 319 -21.96 -15.40 21.61
C GLU A 319 -23.26 -14.79 22.16
N SER A 320 -23.70 -15.21 23.35
CA SER A 320 -24.88 -14.66 24.02
C SER A 320 -24.77 -13.18 24.37
N ASP A 321 -23.55 -12.64 24.42
CA ASP A 321 -23.29 -11.24 24.79
C ASP A 321 -23.42 -10.30 23.57
N ILE A 322 -23.43 -10.83 22.33
CA ILE A 322 -23.47 -10.04 21.09
C ILE A 322 -24.73 -9.19 21.01
N GLU A 323 -25.92 -9.78 21.18
CA GLU A 323 -27.19 -9.05 21.09
C GLU A 323 -27.37 -7.99 22.21
N PRO A 324 -27.10 -8.31 23.50
CA PRO A 324 -27.10 -7.29 24.55
C PRO A 324 -26.13 -6.13 24.26
N LEU A 325 -24.90 -6.43 23.84
CA LEU A 325 -23.91 -5.40 23.49
C LEU A 325 -24.38 -4.54 22.31
N TYR A 326 -24.90 -5.16 21.25
CA TYR A 326 -25.42 -4.43 20.10
C TYR A 326 -26.57 -3.49 20.49
N ASN A 327 -27.55 -3.98 21.25
CA ASN A 327 -28.71 -3.17 21.63
C ASN A 327 -28.30 -2.00 22.53
N HIS A 328 -27.38 -2.24 23.46
CA HIS A 328 -26.81 -1.19 24.31
C HIS A 328 -26.03 -0.15 23.49
N LEU A 329 -25.11 -0.59 22.64
CA LEU A 329 -24.33 0.31 21.77
C LEU A 329 -25.23 1.11 20.80
N LYS A 330 -26.28 0.51 20.24
CA LYS A 330 -27.28 1.22 19.44
C LYS A 330 -28.00 2.28 20.25
N GLN A 331 -28.34 2.01 21.51
CA GLN A 331 -28.95 3.00 22.39
C GLN A 331 -27.99 4.15 22.67
N GLU A 332 -26.72 3.85 22.97
CA GLU A 332 -25.67 4.86 23.19
C GLU A 332 -25.44 5.71 21.94
N ALA A 333 -25.44 5.12 20.75
CA ALA A 333 -25.36 5.85 19.46
C ALA A 333 -26.56 6.79 19.20
N THR A 334 -27.67 6.66 19.93
CA THR A 334 -28.77 7.65 19.87
C THR A 334 -28.59 8.82 20.84
N ASN A 335 -27.76 8.66 21.88
CA ASN A 335 -27.52 9.65 22.92
C ASN A 335 -26.18 10.37 22.74
N MET A 336 -25.27 9.78 21.97
CA MET A 336 -23.92 10.26 21.71
C MET A 336 -23.72 10.47 20.21
N GLU A 337 -22.87 11.42 19.86
CA GLU A 337 -22.39 11.61 18.49
C GLU A 337 -21.11 10.81 18.26
N GLY A 338 -20.80 10.53 17.00
CA GLY A 338 -19.45 10.14 16.59
C GLY A 338 -19.25 8.69 16.20
N PHE A 339 -20.28 7.84 16.26
CA PHE A 339 -20.17 6.45 15.78
C PHE A 339 -21.52 5.85 15.37
N ASP A 340 -21.43 4.87 14.49
CA ASP A 340 -22.50 3.96 14.12
C ASP A 340 -22.16 2.53 14.56
N VAL A 341 -23.19 1.69 14.71
CA VAL A 341 -23.06 0.32 15.22
C VAL A 341 -23.76 -0.64 14.27
N TYR A 342 -23.09 -1.74 13.92
CA TYR A 342 -23.64 -2.73 12.99
C TYR A 342 -23.30 -4.15 13.43
N LEU A 343 -24.23 -5.07 13.22
CA LEU A 343 -23.96 -6.50 13.19
C LEU A 343 -23.64 -6.92 11.76
N LYS A 344 -22.61 -7.76 11.64
CA LYS A 344 -22.13 -8.32 10.38
C LYS A 344 -23.25 -8.97 9.55
N ASP A 345 -24.15 -9.69 10.22
CA ASP A 345 -25.16 -10.57 9.62
C ASP A 345 -26.57 -9.95 9.53
N ARG A 346 -26.77 -8.73 10.05
CA ARG A 346 -28.11 -8.11 10.12
C ARG A 346 -28.22 -6.76 9.44
N ASP A 347 -27.39 -5.79 9.80
CA ASP A 347 -27.58 -4.39 9.39
C ASP A 347 -26.31 -3.69 8.86
N MET A 348 -25.21 -4.43 8.65
CA MET A 348 -24.06 -3.93 7.90
C MET A 348 -24.51 -3.42 6.51
N PRO A 349 -24.16 -2.18 6.10
CA PRO A 349 -24.57 -1.65 4.81
C PRO A 349 -24.09 -2.53 3.64
N GLU A 350 -25.00 -2.97 2.77
CA GLU A 350 -24.68 -3.86 1.64
C GLU A 350 -23.59 -3.27 0.73
N ARG A 351 -23.60 -1.95 0.52
CA ARG A 351 -22.59 -1.23 -0.27
C ARG A 351 -21.16 -1.33 0.28
N TYR A 352 -20.97 -1.74 1.53
CA TYR A 352 -19.63 -1.97 2.08
C TYR A 352 -19.01 -3.27 1.58
N HIS A 353 -19.81 -4.24 1.14
CA HIS A 353 -19.32 -5.59 0.80
C HIS A 353 -18.40 -6.15 1.91
N PHE A 354 -18.88 -6.05 3.15
CA PHE A 354 -18.12 -6.30 4.36
C PHE A 354 -18.89 -7.18 5.37
N SER A 355 -19.45 -8.29 4.87
CA SER A 355 -20.22 -9.23 5.68
C SER A 355 -19.84 -10.69 5.45
N HIS A 356 -19.41 -11.04 4.24
CA HIS A 356 -19.26 -12.44 3.80
C HIS A 356 -17.83 -12.98 4.00
N ASN A 357 -17.29 -12.83 5.21
CA ASN A 357 -16.01 -13.43 5.60
C ASN A 357 -15.95 -13.70 7.11
N ASP A 358 -15.37 -14.82 7.53
CA ASP A 358 -15.27 -15.20 8.94
C ASP A 358 -14.22 -14.38 9.72
N ARG A 359 -13.27 -13.76 9.01
CA ARG A 359 -12.31 -12.79 9.56
C ARG A 359 -12.96 -11.49 10.00
N ILE A 360 -14.18 -11.21 9.57
CA ILE A 360 -14.93 -10.01 9.99
C ILE A 360 -15.63 -10.32 11.32
N ALA A 361 -15.38 -9.48 12.33
CA ALA A 361 -16.01 -9.56 13.65
C ALA A 361 -17.55 -9.49 13.56
N PRO A 362 -18.29 -10.10 14.50
CA PRO A 362 -19.75 -10.14 14.46
C PRO A 362 -20.41 -8.77 14.73
N LEU A 363 -19.76 -7.90 15.52
CA LEU A 363 -20.28 -6.60 15.94
C LEU A 363 -19.25 -5.52 15.65
N TRP A 364 -19.65 -4.41 15.04
CA TRP A 364 -18.77 -3.31 14.65
C TRP A 364 -19.25 -1.99 15.23
N VAL A 365 -18.30 -1.23 15.76
CA VAL A 365 -18.44 0.18 16.11
C VAL A 365 -17.60 0.97 15.11
N ILE A 366 -18.27 1.76 14.26
CA ILE A 366 -17.65 2.50 13.16
C ILE A 366 -17.71 3.98 13.51
N PRO A 367 -16.58 4.65 13.79
CA PRO A 367 -16.60 6.08 14.08
C PRO A 367 -16.98 6.88 12.83
N TRP A 368 -17.64 8.01 13.04
CA TRP A 368 -17.85 8.98 11.96
C TRP A 368 -16.52 9.54 11.47
N THR A 369 -16.48 10.05 10.24
CA THR A 369 -15.23 10.57 9.68
C THR A 369 -14.68 11.72 10.53
N GLY A 370 -13.40 11.63 10.91
CA GLY A 370 -12.73 12.60 11.79
C GLY A 370 -12.94 12.35 13.29
N TRP A 371 -13.62 11.25 13.66
CA TRP A 371 -13.68 10.72 15.02
C TRP A 371 -12.78 9.50 15.17
N ALA A 372 -12.32 9.20 16.38
CA ALA A 372 -11.60 7.96 16.67
C ALA A 372 -12.11 7.29 17.95
N ILE A 373 -11.97 5.97 18.01
CA ILE A 373 -12.31 5.16 19.19
C ILE A 373 -11.03 4.88 19.99
N VAL A 374 -11.09 5.13 21.29
CA VAL A 374 -9.99 4.92 22.24
C VAL A 374 -10.49 4.18 23.49
N VAL A 375 -9.56 3.55 24.20
CA VAL A 375 -9.77 2.98 25.54
C VAL A 375 -8.89 3.72 26.55
N LYS A 376 -9.30 3.84 27.83
CA LYS A 376 -8.60 4.73 28.79
C LYS A 376 -7.14 4.38 29.01
N GLU A 377 -6.81 3.09 28.89
CA GLU A 377 -5.44 2.61 28.98
C GLU A 377 -4.55 3.21 27.88
N GLU A 378 -5.08 3.39 26.67
CA GLU A 378 -4.36 4.02 25.55
C GLU A 378 -4.42 5.55 25.63
N PHE A 379 -5.61 6.10 25.88
CA PHE A 379 -5.85 7.54 25.91
C PHE A 379 -7.11 7.88 26.71
N ASN A 380 -6.95 8.60 27.82
CA ASN A 380 -8.06 9.04 28.66
C ASN A 380 -8.61 10.39 28.16
N VAL A 381 -9.79 10.36 27.55
CA VAL A 381 -10.43 11.53 26.93
C VAL A 381 -10.76 12.62 27.95
N GLU A 382 -11.25 12.25 29.14
CA GLU A 382 -11.58 13.25 30.17
C GLU A 382 -10.34 13.95 30.71
N GLU A 383 -9.28 13.20 30.97
CA GLU A 383 -8.02 13.74 31.44
C GLU A 383 -7.38 14.63 30.37
N ALA A 384 -7.36 14.17 29.12
CA ALA A 384 -6.81 14.93 28.00
C ALA A 384 -7.52 16.28 27.81
N LYS A 385 -8.85 16.31 27.94
CA LYS A 385 -9.64 17.56 27.90
C LYS A 385 -9.30 18.50 29.08
N LYS A 386 -8.94 17.97 30.25
CA LYS A 386 -8.56 18.78 31.43
C LYS A 386 -7.13 19.30 31.34
N THR A 387 -6.20 18.51 30.80
CA THR A 387 -4.77 18.84 30.73
C THR A 387 -4.38 19.56 29.43
N GLY A 388 -5.25 19.53 28.41
CA GLY A 388 -4.95 20.01 27.07
C GLY A 388 -4.04 19.05 26.28
N GLN A 389 -4.01 17.76 26.65
CA GLN A 389 -3.27 16.75 25.89
C GLN A 389 -3.95 16.54 24.53
N VAL A 390 -3.14 16.57 23.47
CA VAL A 390 -3.60 16.38 22.09
C VAL A 390 -3.58 14.89 21.75
N TYR A 391 -4.66 14.41 21.14
CA TYR A 391 -4.72 13.07 20.60
C TYR A 391 -3.84 12.92 19.35
N HIS A 392 -3.10 11.82 19.29
CA HIS A 392 -2.38 11.39 18.09
C HIS A 392 -2.83 9.98 17.72
N PRO A 393 -2.90 9.64 16.42
CA PRO A 393 -2.47 10.45 15.26
C PRO A 393 -3.46 11.56 14.86
N ILE A 394 -2.93 12.61 14.21
CA ILE A 394 -3.68 13.82 13.81
C ILE A 394 -4.47 13.59 12.52
N GLY A 395 -3.92 12.80 11.59
CA GLY A 395 -4.65 12.26 10.45
C GLY A 395 -5.04 10.82 10.69
N VAL A 396 -6.24 10.43 10.27
CA VAL A 396 -6.70 9.03 10.27
C VAL A 396 -7.52 8.75 9.00
N HIS A 397 -7.50 7.51 8.55
CA HIS A 397 -8.30 6.97 7.44
C HIS A 397 -8.93 5.64 7.88
N GLY A 398 -9.76 5.00 7.03
CA GLY A 398 -10.45 3.75 7.34
C GLY A 398 -11.98 3.88 7.44
N TYR A 399 -12.49 5.11 7.44
CA TYR A 399 -13.92 5.42 7.50
C TYR A 399 -14.70 4.95 6.25
N ASP A 400 -15.98 5.31 6.23
CA ASP A 400 -16.86 5.13 5.08
C ASP A 400 -16.20 5.55 3.77
N HIS A 401 -16.11 4.60 2.85
CA HIS A 401 -15.44 4.76 1.56
C HIS A 401 -16.12 5.75 0.61
N GLU A 402 -17.39 6.12 0.85
CA GLU A 402 -18.08 7.16 0.08
C GLU A 402 -17.85 8.58 0.64
N HIS A 403 -17.28 8.70 1.86
CA HIS A 403 -17.05 10.00 2.45
C HIS A 403 -16.05 10.80 1.61
N PRO A 404 -16.30 12.10 1.32
CA PRO A 404 -15.42 12.90 0.47
C PRO A 404 -13.95 12.94 0.91
N LEU A 405 -13.67 12.87 2.21
CA LEU A 405 -12.30 12.85 2.75
C LEU A 405 -11.57 11.51 2.53
N MET A 406 -12.28 10.42 2.21
CA MET A 406 -11.69 9.11 1.91
C MET A 406 -11.43 8.88 0.41
N ARG A 407 -11.80 9.86 -0.43
CA ARG A 407 -11.62 9.77 -1.88
C ARG A 407 -10.15 9.70 -2.28
N ALA A 408 -9.85 8.73 -3.13
CA ALA A 408 -8.54 8.47 -3.71
C ALA A 408 -8.40 9.08 -5.11
N ILE A 409 -7.20 9.04 -5.67
CA ILE A 409 -6.92 9.46 -7.05
C ILE A 409 -6.84 8.24 -7.98
N PHE A 410 -7.16 8.48 -9.25
CA PHE A 410 -6.79 7.62 -10.37
C PHE A 410 -6.41 8.52 -11.55
N VAL A 411 -5.26 8.30 -12.17
CA VAL A 411 -4.85 8.98 -13.41
C VAL A 411 -4.12 8.01 -14.30
N ALA A 412 -4.49 7.92 -15.57
CA ALA A 412 -3.85 7.04 -16.54
C ALA A 412 -3.48 7.78 -17.83
N ARG A 413 -2.34 7.40 -18.42
CA ARG A 413 -1.88 7.87 -19.73
C ARG A 413 -1.02 6.81 -20.39
N GLY A 414 -1.18 6.60 -21.68
CA GLY A 414 -0.36 5.70 -22.48
C GLY A 414 -1.12 5.10 -23.67
N PRO A 415 -0.44 4.31 -24.51
CA PRO A 415 -1.05 3.72 -25.71
C PRO A 415 -2.25 2.81 -25.44
N ALA A 416 -2.33 2.16 -24.27
CA ALA A 416 -3.48 1.35 -23.89
C ALA A 416 -4.72 2.18 -23.50
N PHE A 417 -4.52 3.45 -23.16
CA PHE A 417 -5.57 4.37 -22.74
C PHE A 417 -5.78 5.42 -23.85
N PRO A 418 -6.42 5.12 -24.99
CA PRO A 418 -6.66 6.12 -26.02
C PRO A 418 -7.62 7.21 -25.49
N HIS A 419 -7.18 8.46 -25.50
CA HIS A 419 -7.95 9.59 -24.96
C HIS A 419 -7.62 10.90 -25.69
N THR A 420 -8.52 11.87 -25.58
CA THR A 420 -8.20 13.28 -25.81
C THR A 420 -7.53 13.83 -24.55
N PRO A 421 -6.44 14.61 -24.62
CA PRO A 421 -5.79 15.18 -23.44
C PRO A 421 -6.79 15.87 -22.50
N GLY A 422 -6.72 15.53 -21.21
CA GLY A 422 -7.60 16.06 -20.17
C GLY A 422 -8.96 15.37 -20.11
N SER A 423 -9.09 14.15 -20.65
CA SER A 423 -10.33 13.38 -20.66
C SER A 423 -10.82 13.04 -19.25
N LYS A 424 -12.03 13.48 -18.92
CA LYS A 424 -12.70 13.21 -17.65
C LYS A 424 -13.51 11.93 -17.71
N LEU A 425 -13.41 11.10 -16.68
CA LEU A 425 -14.20 9.87 -16.47
C LEU A 425 -15.27 10.09 -15.39
N GLU A 426 -16.30 9.24 -15.37
CA GLU A 426 -17.15 9.12 -14.17
C GLU A 426 -16.31 8.56 -13.01
N PRO A 427 -16.53 9.02 -11.77
CA PRO A 427 -15.98 8.36 -10.59
C PRO A 427 -16.34 6.88 -10.55
N PHE A 428 -15.38 6.06 -10.11
CA PHE A 428 -15.55 4.61 -9.99
C PHE A 428 -14.78 4.08 -8.76
N GLN A 429 -15.02 2.83 -8.39
CA GLN A 429 -14.41 2.20 -7.22
C GLN A 429 -13.09 1.49 -7.56
N ASN A 430 -12.17 1.42 -6.61
CA ASN A 430 -10.82 0.87 -6.82
C ASN A 430 -10.77 -0.59 -7.31
N ILE A 431 -11.81 -1.39 -7.06
CA ILE A 431 -11.96 -2.76 -7.61
C ILE A 431 -11.93 -2.80 -9.15
N GLU A 432 -12.22 -1.69 -9.81
CA GLU A 432 -12.20 -1.59 -11.27
C GLU A 432 -10.77 -1.57 -11.84
N VAL A 433 -9.78 -1.14 -11.05
CA VAL A 433 -8.42 -0.89 -11.51
C VAL A 433 -7.74 -2.18 -11.98
N TYR A 434 -7.99 -3.31 -11.34
CA TYR A 434 -7.40 -4.60 -11.71
C TYR A 434 -7.62 -4.96 -13.18
N ASN A 435 -8.87 -4.82 -13.66
CA ASN A 435 -9.22 -5.09 -15.05
C ASN A 435 -8.53 -4.13 -16.02
N LEU A 436 -8.45 -2.84 -15.66
CA LEU A 436 -7.79 -1.82 -16.48
C LEU A 436 -6.29 -2.09 -16.62
N VAL A 437 -5.62 -2.47 -15.53
CA VAL A 437 -4.19 -2.82 -15.58
C VAL A 437 -4.00 -4.12 -16.34
N CYS A 438 -4.82 -5.16 -16.14
CA CYS A 438 -4.76 -6.40 -16.93
C CYS A 438 -4.88 -6.14 -18.44
N ASP A 439 -5.88 -5.36 -18.85
CA ASP A 439 -6.08 -4.98 -20.26
C ASP A 439 -4.87 -4.21 -20.81
N SER A 440 -4.26 -3.33 -20.01
CA SER A 440 -3.13 -2.50 -20.43
C SER A 440 -1.85 -3.28 -20.78
N ILE A 441 -1.69 -4.47 -20.21
CA ILE A 441 -0.57 -5.39 -20.45
C ILE A 441 -0.98 -6.64 -21.24
N GLY A 442 -2.23 -6.71 -21.73
CA GLY A 442 -2.72 -7.82 -22.55
C GLY A 442 -2.88 -9.15 -21.80
N VAL A 443 -3.20 -9.07 -20.50
CA VAL A 443 -3.43 -10.22 -19.62
C VAL A 443 -4.93 -10.43 -19.46
N VAL A 444 -5.38 -11.70 -19.49
CA VAL A 444 -6.78 -12.03 -19.22
C VAL A 444 -6.99 -11.96 -17.69
N PRO A 445 -7.89 -11.10 -17.18
CA PRO A 445 -8.13 -11.00 -15.75
C PRO A 445 -8.82 -12.26 -15.21
N ASN A 446 -8.53 -12.61 -13.95
CA ASN A 446 -9.31 -13.60 -13.21
C ASN A 446 -10.72 -13.07 -12.89
N PRO A 447 -11.70 -13.94 -12.56
CA PRO A 447 -13.00 -13.49 -12.07
C PRO A 447 -12.84 -12.55 -10.86
N ASN A 448 -13.43 -11.37 -10.96
CA ASN A 448 -13.34 -10.32 -9.95
C ASN A 448 -14.64 -9.50 -9.92
N ASN A 449 -14.73 -8.53 -9.01
CA ASN A 449 -15.93 -7.71 -8.83
C ASN A 449 -16.00 -6.51 -9.78
N GLY A 450 -14.88 -6.10 -10.38
CA GLY A 450 -14.82 -5.01 -11.35
C GLY A 450 -15.50 -5.35 -12.69
N THR A 451 -16.02 -4.31 -13.35
CA THR A 451 -16.77 -4.38 -14.60
C THR A 451 -16.19 -3.49 -15.73
N LEU A 452 -15.38 -2.49 -15.40
CA LEU A 452 -14.74 -1.59 -16.35
C LEU A 452 -13.63 -2.30 -17.13
N ARG A 453 -13.57 -2.01 -18.43
CA ARG A 453 -12.62 -2.55 -19.40
C ARG A 453 -12.12 -1.46 -20.33
N LEU A 454 -10.94 -1.66 -20.91
CA LEU A 454 -10.43 -0.77 -21.97
C LEU A 454 -11.14 -1.02 -23.32
N PRO A 455 -11.33 0.02 -24.16
CA PRO A 455 -11.00 1.42 -23.91
C PRO A 455 -12.02 2.12 -22.99
N LEU A 456 -11.53 3.04 -22.16
CA LEU A 456 -12.36 3.88 -21.30
C LEU A 456 -13.23 4.84 -22.13
N LYS A 457 -14.35 5.26 -21.55
CA LYS A 457 -15.31 6.19 -22.19
C LYS A 457 -15.36 7.51 -21.42
N PRO A 458 -14.66 8.56 -21.89
CA PRO A 458 -14.73 9.88 -21.28
C PRO A 458 -16.13 10.49 -21.35
N ILE A 459 -16.49 11.23 -20.30
CA ILE A 459 -17.73 12.01 -20.19
C ILE A 459 -17.54 13.50 -20.50
N GLY A 460 -16.30 13.91 -20.79
CA GLY A 460 -15.95 15.28 -21.10
C GLY A 460 -14.45 15.53 -20.93
N LEU A 461 -14.09 16.80 -20.78
CA LEU A 461 -12.73 17.22 -20.43
C LEU A 461 -12.73 17.86 -19.04
N HIS A 462 -11.61 17.79 -18.34
CA HIS A 462 -11.38 18.53 -17.10
C HIS A 462 -11.45 20.04 -17.36
N GLY A 463 -12.12 20.76 -16.48
CA GLY A 463 -12.18 22.22 -16.52
C GLY A 463 -10.91 22.86 -15.95
N SER A 464 -10.74 24.17 -16.16
CA SER A 464 -9.63 24.97 -15.62
C SER A 464 -9.81 25.37 -14.14
N MET A 465 -10.90 24.96 -13.50
CA MET A 465 -11.24 25.31 -12.12
C MET A 465 -11.37 24.03 -11.30
N PRO A 466 -10.95 24.04 -10.01
CA PRO A 466 -11.19 22.91 -9.13
C PRO A 466 -12.69 22.61 -9.00
N PRO A 467 -13.08 21.39 -8.59
CA PRO A 467 -14.47 21.08 -8.29
C PRO A 467 -15.06 22.15 -7.39
N LYS A 468 -16.31 22.58 -7.67
CA LYS A 468 -16.93 23.72 -6.96
C LYS A 468 -17.02 23.54 -5.43
N ASN A 469 -16.92 22.31 -4.94
CA ASN A 469 -17.00 21.95 -3.53
C ASN A 469 -15.85 20.99 -3.18
N LEU A 470 -14.69 21.54 -2.80
CA LEU A 470 -13.66 20.73 -2.12
C LEU A 470 -14.20 20.34 -0.74
N PRO A 471 -13.94 19.11 -0.27
CA PRO A 471 -14.43 18.70 1.03
C PRO A 471 -13.77 19.52 2.13
N GLU A 472 -14.58 20.07 3.03
CA GLU A 472 -14.08 20.71 4.24
C GLU A 472 -13.65 19.61 5.22
N ASP A 473 -12.47 19.79 5.81
CA ASP A 473 -12.02 18.97 6.93
C ASP A 473 -12.59 19.53 8.23
N MET A 474 -12.86 18.67 9.20
CA MET A 474 -13.23 19.15 10.53
C MET A 474 -11.98 19.71 11.22
N PRO A 475 -12.06 20.89 11.86
CA PRO A 475 -10.88 21.54 12.42
C PRO A 475 -10.23 20.70 13.53
N GLU A 476 -8.92 20.86 13.68
CA GLU A 476 -8.19 20.38 14.87
C GLU A 476 -8.64 21.14 16.12
N ASP A 477 -8.29 20.63 17.29
CA ASP A 477 -8.39 21.44 18.50
C ASP A 477 -7.47 22.64 18.35
N SER A 478 -8.04 23.85 18.33
CA SER A 478 -7.25 25.06 18.29
C SER A 478 -6.37 25.12 19.54
N SER A 479 -5.09 24.76 19.40
CA SER A 479 -4.08 25.27 20.32
C SER A 479 -4.22 26.79 20.33
N ASN A 480 -4.19 27.42 21.51
CA ASN A 480 -4.31 28.87 21.69
C ASN A 480 -3.29 29.64 20.82
N SER A 481 -3.59 29.87 19.54
CA SER A 481 -2.99 30.92 18.76
C SER A 481 -3.66 32.21 19.24
N ILE A 482 -2.90 33.02 19.97
CA ILE A 482 -3.31 34.36 20.41
C ILE A 482 -3.95 35.07 19.22
N ALA A 483 -5.26 35.29 19.33
CA ALA A 483 -6.01 36.11 18.40
C ALA A 483 -5.47 37.54 18.47
N MET A 484 -4.78 38.00 17.43
CA MET A 484 -4.76 39.43 17.12
C MET A 484 -6.03 39.75 16.33
N SER A 485 -7.12 39.94 17.06
CA SER A 485 -8.31 40.63 16.57
C SER A 485 -8.07 42.14 16.59
N THR A 486 -8.25 42.80 15.44
CA THR A 486 -9.21 43.93 15.17
C THR A 486 -8.84 44.58 13.84
N GLU A 487 -9.66 44.38 12.79
CA GLU A 487 -10.62 45.35 12.21
C GLU A 487 -9.94 46.56 11.51
N THR A 488 -10.27 47.00 10.29
CA THR A 488 -11.60 47.28 9.73
C THR A 488 -11.49 47.52 8.21
N THR A 489 -12.50 47.07 7.46
CA THR A 489 -12.82 47.44 6.07
C THR A 489 -13.29 48.89 5.91
N ILE A 490 -12.78 49.67 4.94
CA ILE A 490 -13.55 50.70 4.21
C ILE A 490 -13.07 50.85 2.75
N GLY A 491 -13.97 50.59 1.79
CA GLY A 491 -14.32 51.49 0.68
C GLY A 491 -13.38 51.65 -0.52
N ALA A 492 -13.85 51.17 -1.68
CA ALA A 492 -13.32 51.50 -3.00
C ALA A 492 -13.55 52.98 -3.39
N LEU A 493 -12.58 53.60 -4.09
CA LEU A 493 -12.80 54.72 -5.02
C LEU A 493 -11.64 54.85 -6.02
N SER A 494 -11.99 55.39 -7.19
CA SER A 494 -11.32 55.36 -8.48
C SER A 494 -10.14 56.32 -8.68
N SER A 495 -9.23 55.92 -9.58
CA SER A 495 -8.41 56.71 -10.54
C SER A 495 -7.55 57.89 -10.05
N THR A 496 -6.24 57.87 -10.33
CA THR A 496 -5.59 58.63 -11.42
C THR A 496 -4.05 58.54 -11.37
N GLN A 497 -3.48 58.40 -12.57
CA GLN A 497 -2.17 58.83 -13.10
C GLN A 497 -1.03 59.33 -12.17
N ALA A 498 0.14 58.72 -12.41
CA ALA A 498 1.37 59.35 -12.93
C ALA A 498 2.65 59.30 -12.07
N SER A 499 3.72 59.04 -12.82
CA SER A 499 5.13 59.47 -12.66
C SER A 499 6.06 58.72 -11.70
N ARG A 500 6.97 57.95 -12.32
CA ARG A 500 8.37 57.80 -11.89
C ARG A 500 9.03 59.18 -11.73
N PRO A 501 10.11 59.28 -10.91
CA PRO A 501 11.44 59.21 -11.51
C PRO A 501 12.48 58.39 -10.72
N THR A 502 13.49 58.02 -11.49
CA THR A 502 14.73 57.27 -11.24
C THR A 502 15.82 58.13 -10.56
N ILE A 503 16.94 57.47 -10.19
CA ILE A 503 18.35 57.93 -9.93
C ILE A 503 18.72 57.67 -8.45
N ALA A 504 19.54 56.67 -8.04
CA ALA A 504 20.91 56.20 -8.39
C ALA A 504 22.01 56.73 -7.44
N THR A 505 22.75 55.77 -6.82
CA THR A 505 24.19 55.79 -6.40
C THR A 505 24.58 56.76 -5.26
N THR A 506 25.51 56.52 -4.31
CA THR A 506 26.80 55.79 -4.22
C THR A 506 27.22 55.57 -2.74
N ASP A 507 28.09 54.58 -2.49
CA ASP A 507 29.31 54.53 -1.62
C ASP A 507 29.26 54.94 -0.12
N ALA A 508 30.03 54.40 0.83
CA ALA A 508 30.97 53.28 0.99
C ALA A 508 31.43 53.32 2.47
N ALA A 509 31.86 52.18 3.06
CA ALA A 509 33.07 52.06 3.91
C ALA A 509 33.09 50.74 4.71
N ALA A 510 34.06 49.89 4.37
CA ALA A 510 34.64 48.87 5.26
C ALA A 510 35.90 49.45 5.93
N PRO A 511 36.37 48.88 7.06
CA PRO A 511 37.54 47.98 7.01
C PRO A 511 37.46 46.91 8.13
N THR A 512 38.24 45.84 8.28
CA THR A 512 39.32 45.15 7.55
C THR A 512 39.49 43.76 8.20
N ARG A 513 40.04 42.84 7.40
CA ARG A 513 40.39 41.42 7.60
C ARG A 513 41.60 41.23 8.57
N PRO A 514 41.96 39.99 8.97
CA PRO A 514 42.81 39.15 8.11
C PRO A 514 42.36 37.69 7.98
N VAL A 515 42.72 37.15 6.81
CA VAL A 515 42.64 35.76 6.35
C VAL A 515 44.04 35.16 6.39
N ILE A 516 44.18 33.87 6.74
CA ILE A 516 45.09 32.92 6.08
C ILE A 516 44.41 31.54 6.00
N HIS A 517 44.62 30.88 4.86
CA HIS A 517 44.09 29.62 4.33
C HIS A 517 44.55 28.35 5.06
N ASP A 518 43.79 27.24 5.00
CA ASP A 518 44.03 26.12 4.06
C ASP A 518 43.03 24.95 4.24
N ASP A 519 42.96 24.17 3.16
CA ASP A 519 42.13 23.02 2.77
C ASP A 519 41.79 21.90 3.80
N VAL A 520 40.82 21.07 3.36
CA VAL A 520 40.57 19.63 3.66
C VAL A 520 39.35 19.27 4.54
N SER A 521 38.45 18.49 3.90
CA SER A 521 37.43 17.53 4.41
C SER A 521 36.36 18.00 5.40
N GLN A 522 35.10 17.99 4.94
CA GLN A 522 33.93 17.87 5.82
C GLN A 522 33.38 16.44 5.74
N GLU A 523 33.61 15.68 6.80
CA GLU A 523 32.70 14.65 7.31
C GLU A 523 31.80 15.32 8.36
N ASP A 524 30.51 15.01 8.24
CA ASP A 524 29.49 14.75 9.26
C ASP A 524 29.33 15.69 10.46
N GLU A 525 28.12 16.25 10.58
CA GLU A 525 27.39 16.15 11.86
C GLU A 525 25.87 16.21 11.62
N ASP A 526 25.24 15.07 11.91
CA ASP A 526 23.82 14.82 12.02
C ASP A 526 23.16 15.67 13.11
N ASN A 527 21.98 16.23 12.81
CA ASN A 527 20.98 16.56 13.81
C ASN A 527 19.59 16.59 13.18
N ASN A 528 18.93 15.42 13.11
CA ASN A 528 17.47 15.30 13.27
C ASN A 528 17.06 13.82 13.32
N GLY A 529 16.93 13.28 14.53
CA GLY A 529 16.52 11.88 14.75
C GLY A 529 15.66 11.66 15.98
N LYS A 530 14.97 12.69 16.49
CA LYS A 530 14.16 12.56 17.73
C LYS A 530 12.65 12.47 17.51
N ASP A 531 12.11 13.00 16.41
CA ASP A 531 10.64 13.07 16.24
C ASP A 531 10.05 11.90 15.44
N THR A 532 10.87 11.16 14.68
CA THR A 532 10.45 10.03 13.83
C THR A 532 10.19 8.73 14.60
N ASN A 533 10.63 8.66 15.85
CA ASN A 533 10.36 7.54 16.74
C ASN A 533 8.90 7.50 17.21
N LEU A 534 8.20 8.64 17.26
CA LEU A 534 6.90 8.74 17.92
C LEU A 534 5.78 7.92 17.25
N TRP A 535 5.71 7.88 15.91
CA TRP A 535 4.69 7.07 15.23
C TRP A 535 5.01 5.57 15.30
N TRP A 536 6.24 5.17 14.98
CA TRP A 536 6.63 3.76 15.11
C TRP A 536 6.60 3.27 16.56
N ASP A 537 6.89 4.12 17.54
CA ASP A 537 6.78 3.80 18.96
C ASP A 537 5.34 3.84 19.46
N TRP A 538 4.45 4.64 18.86
CA TRP A 538 2.99 4.57 19.11
C TRP A 538 2.37 3.31 18.49
N VAL A 539 2.76 2.95 17.26
CA VAL A 539 2.41 1.69 16.59
C VAL A 539 3.03 0.48 17.33
N LYS A 540 4.24 0.61 17.89
CA LYS A 540 4.79 -0.38 18.82
C LYS A 540 4.10 -0.34 20.19
N GLY A 541 3.55 0.79 20.62
CA GLY A 541 2.71 0.91 21.82
C GLY A 541 1.42 0.11 21.68
N LYS A 542 0.80 0.11 20.48
CA LYS A 542 -0.26 -0.84 20.10
C LYS A 542 0.20 -2.32 20.19
N LEU A 543 1.51 -2.58 20.09
CA LEU A 543 2.16 -3.89 20.21
C LEU A 543 2.37 -4.31 21.68
N ASP A 544 2.47 -3.34 22.60
CA ASP A 544 2.64 -3.57 24.03
C ASP A 544 1.30 -3.76 24.77
N GLY A 545 0.20 -3.16 24.29
CA GLY A 545 -1.16 -3.41 24.81
C GLY A 545 -1.68 -4.84 24.60
N ALA A 546 -0.98 -5.66 23.82
CA ALA A 546 -1.27 -7.08 23.63
C ALA A 546 -0.34 -8.02 24.44
N LYS A 547 0.57 -7.48 25.28
CA LYS A 547 1.57 -8.29 26.01
C LYS A 547 1.06 -8.99 27.28
N ASP A 548 -0.15 -8.71 27.75
CA ASP A 548 -0.69 -9.36 28.96
C ASP A 548 -1.14 -10.82 28.78
N TRP A 549 -1.00 -11.38 27.57
CA TRP A 549 -1.32 -12.79 27.30
C TRP A 549 -0.09 -13.72 27.34
N ALA A 550 1.15 -13.20 27.35
CA ALA A 550 2.36 -14.03 27.30
C ALA A 550 2.85 -14.56 28.67
N THR A 551 2.32 -14.08 29.79
CA THR A 551 2.70 -14.57 31.14
C THR A 551 1.85 -15.75 31.61
N GLY A 552 0.68 -16.01 31.01
CA GLY A 552 -0.22 -17.12 31.39
C GLY A 552 0.08 -18.48 30.76
N VAL A 553 0.98 -18.55 29.77
CA VAL A 553 1.32 -19.79 29.05
C VAL A 553 2.64 -20.39 29.52
N TYR A 554 3.52 -19.62 30.18
CA TYR A 554 4.78 -20.14 30.71
C TYR A 554 4.59 -21.00 31.99
N ASP A 555 3.57 -20.70 32.79
CA ASP A 555 3.28 -21.46 34.03
C ASP A 555 2.45 -22.73 33.81
N LYS A 556 1.76 -22.88 32.66
CA LYS A 556 1.03 -24.13 32.34
C LYS A 556 1.83 -25.14 31.51
N VAL A 557 2.99 -24.72 30.98
CA VAL A 557 3.90 -25.60 30.22
C VAL A 557 5.10 -26.04 31.07
N SER A 558 5.51 -25.26 32.08
CA SER A 558 6.55 -25.68 33.03
C SER A 558 6.09 -26.82 33.96
N ASP A 559 4.82 -26.84 34.37
CA ASP A 559 4.24 -27.91 35.21
C ASP A 559 3.91 -29.22 34.46
N LYS A 560 3.89 -29.19 33.13
CA LYS A 560 3.68 -30.40 32.29
C LYS A 560 4.97 -31.05 31.81
N ILE A 561 6.12 -30.39 31.97
CA ILE A 561 7.44 -30.91 31.57
C ILE A 561 8.24 -31.43 32.79
N SER A 562 7.90 -31.00 34.02
CA SER A 562 8.49 -31.51 35.26
C SER A 562 7.86 -32.82 35.79
N GLY A 563 6.70 -33.24 35.25
CA GLY A 563 5.96 -34.44 35.68
C GLY A 563 6.25 -35.74 34.91
N ALA A 564 7.07 -35.73 33.86
CA ALA A 564 7.28 -36.88 32.97
C ALA A 564 8.68 -37.53 33.06
N ALA A 565 9.50 -37.15 34.05
CA ALA A 565 10.85 -37.69 34.25
C ALA A 565 11.05 -38.21 35.68
N SER A 566 10.23 -39.15 36.14
CA SER A 566 10.56 -39.99 37.32
C SER A 566 9.69 -41.24 37.42
N ASN A 567 9.79 -42.17 36.47
CA ASN A 567 9.51 -43.57 36.78
C ASN A 567 10.02 -44.53 35.69
N SER A 568 11.27 -44.96 35.79
CA SER A 568 11.70 -46.27 35.27
C SER A 568 13.08 -46.65 35.82
N GLY A 569 13.12 -47.67 36.68
CA GLY A 569 14.21 -48.65 36.74
C GLY A 569 15.25 -48.47 37.85
N GLY A 570 15.19 -49.35 38.86
CA GLY A 570 16.29 -49.51 39.81
C GLY A 570 16.01 -50.49 40.95
N GLY A 571 15.55 -51.71 40.63
CA GLY A 571 15.62 -52.84 41.56
C GLY A 571 16.90 -53.64 41.33
N ASP A 572 17.72 -53.77 42.37
CA ASP A 572 18.53 -54.97 42.69
C ASP A 572 19.30 -54.75 44.00
N LYS A 573 18.67 -55.13 45.12
CA LYS A 573 19.20 -55.97 46.22
C LYS A 573 18.18 -56.15 47.33
#